data_AF-A0A1R1YMU4-F1
#
_entry.id   AF-A0A1R1YMU4-F1
#
_cell.length_a   1.000
_cell.length_b   1.000
_cell.length_c   1.000
_cell.angle_alpha   90.00
_cell.angle_beta   90.00
_cell.angle_gamma   90.00
#
_symmetry.space_group_name_H-M   'P 1'
#
loop_
_entity.id
_entity.type
_entity.pdbx_description
1 polymer ?
#
loop_
_entity_poly.entity_id
_entity_poly.type
_entity_poly.pdbx_seq_one_letter_code
_entity_poly.pdbx_strand_id
1 'polypeptide(L)'
;MNFTNTFTELYLDGDFSSIYYTSQGLIDFQSKFGIFPRIVGKGDCAKKLADSLVKMRTEIAAIDNTNTSWDGWALSSQFDSLVILDRGIDLVTPLLTQLTYEGLLEEFFFVKNGAIDPTLENIPDEPLGISVTSPNSSHSQSSSNNRTSSKKILKLNSSDKTFDEIRNVNFSKVGKLVSNKTKNLQELYLSRYQAKSVTEIKDFVKGLGNLQIEHQSLQSRKYSFI
;
A
#
# COMPACT_ATOMS: atom_id res chain seq x y z
N MET A 1 4.58 -11.31 -6.88
CA MET A 1 5.39 -12.29 -6.13
C MET A 1 6.33 -11.51 -5.22
N ASN A 2 6.66 -12.01 -4.04
CA ASN A 2 7.55 -11.31 -3.08
C ASN A 2 8.90 -12.03 -2.99
N PHE A 3 9.62 -12.05 -4.11
CA PHE A 3 10.94 -12.68 -4.21
C PHE A 3 12.03 -11.64 -3.95
N THR A 4 12.90 -11.88 -2.97
CA THR A 4 13.89 -10.88 -2.53
C THR A 4 15.16 -10.86 -3.38
N ASN A 5 15.52 -11.98 -4.01
CA ASN A 5 16.83 -12.15 -4.67
C ASN A 5 16.75 -12.13 -6.20
N THR A 6 15.56 -11.88 -6.76
CA THR A 6 15.29 -12.02 -8.20
C THR A 6 16.16 -11.15 -9.09
N PHE A 7 16.60 -9.98 -8.62
CA PHE A 7 17.52 -9.16 -9.40
C PHE A 7 18.90 -9.85 -9.58
N THR A 8 19.48 -10.36 -8.50
CA THR A 8 20.75 -11.09 -8.53
C THR A 8 20.63 -12.35 -9.40
N GLU A 9 19.58 -13.15 -9.17
CA GLU A 9 19.31 -14.38 -9.93
C GLU A 9 19.27 -14.11 -11.44
N LEU A 10 18.53 -13.07 -11.86
CA LEU A 10 18.35 -12.74 -13.28
C LEU A 10 19.59 -12.18 -13.96
N TYR A 11 20.26 -11.20 -13.33
CA TYR A 11 21.29 -10.40 -13.99
C TYR A 11 22.72 -10.82 -13.66
N LEU A 12 22.94 -11.58 -12.57
CA LEU A 12 24.26 -12.05 -12.17
C LEU A 12 24.41 -13.57 -12.34
N ASP A 13 23.42 -14.34 -11.92
CA ASP A 13 23.53 -15.81 -11.89
C ASP A 13 23.02 -16.48 -13.19
N GLY A 14 22.25 -15.75 -14.00
CA GLY A 14 21.63 -16.28 -15.21
C GLY A 14 20.48 -17.26 -14.92
N ASP A 15 19.91 -17.19 -13.71
CA ASP A 15 18.75 -17.97 -13.30
C ASP A 15 17.44 -17.24 -13.67
N PHE A 16 16.70 -17.84 -14.60
CA PHE A 16 15.42 -17.32 -15.09
C PHE A 16 14.19 -17.98 -14.45
N SER A 17 14.35 -18.69 -13.33
CA SER A 17 13.25 -19.36 -12.62
C SER A 17 12.12 -18.39 -12.24
N SER A 18 12.46 -17.17 -11.82
CA SER A 18 11.50 -16.10 -11.51
C SER A 18 10.63 -15.70 -12.72
N ILE A 19 11.17 -15.70 -13.94
CA ILE A 19 10.42 -15.46 -15.18
C ILE A 19 9.43 -16.60 -15.43
N TYR A 20 9.85 -17.85 -15.22
CA TYR A 20 8.97 -19.01 -15.36
C TYR A 20 7.79 -18.92 -14.38
N TYR A 21 8.04 -18.67 -13.10
CA TYR A 21 6.97 -18.50 -12.10
C TYR A 21 6.06 -17.32 -12.44
N THR A 22 6.63 -16.20 -12.89
CA THR A 22 5.84 -15.04 -13.34
C THR A 22 4.94 -15.40 -14.53
N SER A 23 5.46 -16.16 -15.49
CA SER A 23 4.68 -16.66 -16.64
C SER A 23 3.51 -17.52 -16.18
N GLN A 24 3.75 -18.45 -15.25
CA GLN A 24 2.71 -19.31 -14.68
C GLN A 24 1.63 -18.49 -13.95
N GLY A 25 2.03 -17.51 -13.15
CA GLY A 25 1.08 -16.60 -12.50
C GLY A 25 0.26 -15.76 -13.48
N LEU A 26 0.84 -15.38 -14.63
CA LEU A 26 0.11 -14.69 -15.71
C LEU A 26 -0.83 -15.64 -16.46
N ILE A 27 -0.47 -16.91 -16.65
CA ILE A 27 -1.38 -17.94 -17.19
C ILE A 27 -2.58 -18.10 -16.26
N ASP A 28 -2.35 -18.26 -14.95
CA ASP A 28 -3.42 -18.33 -13.94
C ASP A 28 -4.30 -17.08 -13.94
N PHE A 29 -3.71 -15.90 -14.10
CA PHE A 29 -4.44 -14.65 -14.25
C PHE A 29 -5.36 -14.68 -15.48
N GLN A 30 -4.84 -15.06 -16.64
CA GLN A 30 -5.63 -15.11 -17.87
C GLN A 30 -6.73 -16.16 -17.84
N SER A 31 -6.54 -17.25 -17.09
CA SER A 31 -7.59 -18.26 -16.88
C SER A 31 -8.87 -17.68 -16.26
N LYS A 32 -8.72 -16.60 -15.47
CA LYS A 32 -9.82 -15.95 -14.74
C LYS A 32 -10.34 -14.70 -15.46
N PHE A 33 -9.44 -13.98 -16.13
CA PHE A 33 -9.74 -12.64 -16.65
C PHE A 33 -9.66 -12.53 -18.18
N GLY A 34 -9.36 -13.62 -18.88
CA GLY A 34 -9.17 -13.67 -20.32
C GLY A 34 -7.74 -13.34 -20.76
N ILE A 35 -7.43 -13.64 -22.02
CA ILE A 35 -6.10 -13.42 -22.61
C ILE A 35 -5.85 -11.92 -22.83
N PHE A 36 -4.65 -11.43 -22.50
CA PHE A 36 -4.25 -10.06 -22.84
C PHE A 36 -4.26 -9.85 -24.37
N PRO A 37 -5.05 -8.90 -24.91
CA PRO A 37 -5.11 -8.62 -26.34
C PRO A 37 -3.77 -8.21 -26.95
N ARG A 38 -2.92 -7.55 -26.16
CA ARG A 38 -1.59 -7.09 -26.60
C ARG A 38 -0.56 -7.34 -25.51
N ILE A 39 0.62 -7.80 -25.89
CA ILE A 39 1.80 -7.84 -25.02
C ILE A 39 2.83 -6.90 -25.61
N VAL A 40 3.24 -5.90 -24.83
CA VAL A 40 4.34 -4.99 -25.18
C VAL A 40 5.37 -5.04 -24.08
N GLY A 41 6.64 -4.92 -24.43
CA GLY A 41 7.67 -4.90 -23.41
C GLY A 41 9.00 -4.39 -23.91
N LYS A 42 9.88 -4.07 -22.96
CA LYS A 42 11.22 -3.56 -23.24
C LYS A 42 12.24 -4.23 -22.32
N GLY A 43 13.29 -4.76 -22.94
CA GLY A 43 14.42 -5.46 -22.32
C GLY A 43 14.44 -6.96 -22.57
N ASP A 44 15.56 -7.61 -22.26
CA ASP A 44 15.82 -9.01 -22.59
C ASP A 44 15.00 -9.96 -21.71
N CYS A 45 14.89 -9.68 -20.41
CA CYS A 45 14.03 -10.42 -19.49
C CYS A 45 12.55 -10.21 -19.84
N ALA A 46 12.17 -9.01 -20.29
CA ALA A 46 10.81 -8.75 -20.75
C ALA A 46 10.43 -9.60 -21.97
N LYS A 47 11.36 -9.71 -22.94
CA LYS A 47 11.19 -10.59 -24.10
C LYS A 47 11.08 -12.06 -23.69
N LYS A 48 11.98 -12.55 -22.83
CA LYS A 48 11.93 -13.92 -22.29
C LYS A 48 10.59 -14.23 -21.61
N LEU A 49 10.06 -13.30 -20.83
CA LEU A 49 8.75 -13.44 -20.19
C LEU A 49 7.61 -13.53 -21.21
N ALA A 50 7.61 -12.65 -22.22
CA ALA A 50 6.61 -12.70 -23.29
C ALA A 50 6.65 -14.02 -24.07
N ASP A 51 7.85 -14.46 -24.47
CA ASP A 51 8.06 -15.71 -25.20
C ASP A 51 7.62 -16.92 -24.37
N SER A 52 7.99 -16.95 -23.08
CA SER A 52 7.58 -17.99 -22.12
C SER A 52 6.05 -18.03 -21.95
N LEU A 53 5.40 -16.88 -21.83
CA LEU A 53 3.94 -16.79 -21.72
C LEU A 53 3.23 -17.30 -22.97
N VAL A 54 3.71 -16.93 -24.17
CA VAL A 54 3.15 -17.42 -25.44
C VAL A 54 3.36 -18.93 -25.58
N LYS A 55 4.54 -19.42 -25.23
CA LYS A 55 4.86 -20.86 -25.25
C LYS A 55 3.92 -21.66 -24.35
N MET A 56 3.74 -21.23 -23.10
CA MET A 56 2.81 -21.89 -22.17
C MET A 56 1.38 -21.94 -22.71
N ARG A 57 0.91 -20.88 -23.38
CA ARG A 57 -0.42 -20.90 -24.04
C ARG A 57 -0.49 -21.96 -25.15
N THR A 58 0.55 -22.06 -25.97
CA THR A 58 0.57 -23.07 -27.05
C THR A 58 0.64 -24.50 -26.51
N GLU A 59 1.35 -24.73 -25.40
CA GLU A 59 1.41 -26.04 -24.74
C GLU A 59 0.05 -26.44 -24.16
N ILE A 60 -0.64 -25.51 -23.49
CA ILE A 60 -2.00 -25.71 -22.97
C ILE A 60 -2.96 -26.04 -24.13
N ALA A 61 -2.88 -25.27 -25.24
CA ALA A 61 -3.72 -25.51 -26.41
C ALA A 61 -3.48 -26.88 -27.08
N ALA A 62 -2.24 -27.36 -27.07
CA ALA A 62 -1.90 -28.67 -27.61
C ALA A 62 -2.41 -29.83 -26.75
N ILE A 63 -2.41 -29.69 -25.41
CA ILE A 63 -2.87 -30.73 -24.48
C ILE A 63 -4.37 -31.02 -24.64
N ASP A 64 -5.18 -29.98 -24.87
CA ASP A 64 -6.64 -30.12 -24.96
C ASP A 64 -7.12 -30.80 -26.26
N ASN A 65 -6.23 -31.21 -27.19
CA ASN A 65 -6.53 -32.01 -28.39
C ASN A 65 -7.71 -31.48 -29.25
N THR A 66 -7.98 -30.17 -29.23
CA THR A 66 -9.02 -29.56 -30.05
C THR A 66 -8.46 -29.17 -31.42
N ASN A 67 -8.69 -30.00 -32.44
CA ASN A 67 -8.39 -29.73 -33.86
C ASN A 67 -9.36 -28.70 -34.51
N THR A 68 -10.06 -27.91 -33.71
CA THR A 68 -11.02 -26.90 -34.14
C THR A 68 -10.82 -25.68 -33.26
N SER A 69 -10.32 -24.59 -33.84
CA SER A 69 -10.44 -23.19 -33.35
C SER A 69 -10.79 -23.10 -31.86
N TRP A 70 -9.76 -23.28 -31.03
CA TRP A 70 -9.74 -23.17 -29.57
C TRP A 70 -10.82 -22.22 -29.01
N ASP A 71 -11.75 -22.76 -28.21
CA ASP A 71 -12.70 -22.00 -27.36
C ASP A 71 -12.03 -21.55 -26.05
N GLY A 72 -10.73 -21.30 -26.09
CA GLY A 72 -10.49 -19.88 -26.22
C GLY A 72 -9.63 -19.25 -25.17
N TRP A 73 -9.92 -19.35 -23.88
CA TRP A 73 -9.73 -18.19 -22.98
C TRP A 73 -9.91 -16.90 -23.76
N ALA A 74 -11.17 -16.50 -23.94
CA ALA A 74 -11.51 -15.31 -24.70
C ALA A 74 -10.59 -14.12 -24.36
N LEU A 75 -10.37 -13.25 -25.33
CA LEU A 75 -9.66 -12.00 -25.08
C LEU A 75 -10.29 -11.28 -23.89
N SER A 76 -9.45 -10.71 -23.04
CA SER A 76 -9.91 -9.98 -21.87
C SER A 76 -10.74 -8.78 -22.32
N SER A 77 -11.92 -8.63 -21.73
CA SER A 77 -12.76 -7.43 -21.85
C SER A 77 -12.44 -6.37 -20.79
N GLN A 78 -11.58 -6.71 -19.82
CA GLN A 78 -11.21 -5.82 -18.70
C GLN A 78 -9.80 -5.23 -18.86
N PHE A 79 -8.92 -5.90 -19.61
CA PHE A 79 -7.52 -5.52 -19.76
C PHE A 79 -7.13 -5.41 -21.23
N ASP A 80 -6.71 -4.22 -21.66
CA ASP A 80 -6.32 -3.97 -23.06
C ASP A 80 -4.95 -4.54 -23.43
N SER A 81 -4.01 -4.53 -22.48
CA SER A 81 -2.63 -4.96 -22.75
C SER A 81 -1.86 -5.34 -21.48
N LEU A 82 -0.84 -6.17 -21.66
CA LEU A 82 0.24 -6.42 -20.70
C LEU A 82 1.47 -5.62 -21.12
N VAL A 83 1.94 -4.72 -20.25
CA VAL A 83 3.20 -3.96 -20.44
C VAL A 83 4.27 -4.56 -19.54
N ILE A 84 5.38 -5.02 -20.13
CA ILE A 84 6.49 -5.66 -19.42
C ILE A 84 7.72 -4.77 -19.45
N LEU A 85 8.20 -4.34 -18.28
CA LEU A 85 9.40 -3.53 -18.14
C LEU A 85 10.48 -4.35 -17.45
N ASP A 86 11.61 -4.53 -18.12
CA ASP A 86 12.81 -5.14 -17.58
C ASP A 86 13.56 -4.11 -16.71
N ARG A 87 13.84 -4.42 -15.44
CA ARG A 87 14.52 -3.49 -14.52
C ARG A 87 15.91 -3.07 -15.04
N GLY A 88 16.58 -3.93 -15.81
CA GLY A 88 17.90 -3.69 -16.37
C GLY A 88 17.97 -2.53 -17.37
N ILE A 89 16.83 -2.05 -17.89
CA ILE A 89 16.80 -0.93 -18.85
C ILE A 89 16.95 0.44 -18.17
N ASP A 90 16.75 0.52 -16.86
CA ASP A 90 16.87 1.74 -16.07
C ASP A 90 17.39 1.38 -14.68
N LEU A 91 18.70 1.39 -14.50
CA LEU A 91 19.32 1.17 -13.19
C LEU A 91 19.45 2.48 -12.39
N VAL A 92 19.17 3.63 -13.00
CA VAL A 92 19.35 4.94 -12.36
C VAL A 92 18.23 5.20 -11.37
N THR A 93 16.97 5.02 -11.77
CA THR A 93 15.81 5.28 -10.89
C THR A 93 15.91 4.62 -9.51
N PRO A 94 16.23 3.31 -9.36
CA PRO A 94 16.35 2.69 -8.04
C PRO A 94 17.58 3.13 -7.23
N LEU A 95 18.55 3.84 -7.82
CA LEU A 95 19.70 4.40 -7.11
C LEU A 95 19.45 5.83 -6.61
N LEU A 96 18.38 6.48 -7.07
CA LEU A 96 18.01 7.81 -6.62
C LEU A 96 17.22 7.71 -5.31
N THR A 97 17.54 8.60 -4.36
CA THR A 97 16.72 8.74 -3.15
C THR A 97 15.30 9.11 -3.52
N GLN A 98 14.33 8.30 -3.09
CA GLN A 98 12.92 8.56 -3.35
C GLN A 98 12.47 9.83 -2.61
N LEU A 99 11.63 10.68 -3.24
CA LEU A 99 11.20 11.98 -2.67
C LEU A 99 9.69 12.09 -2.42
N THR A 100 8.95 10.99 -2.57
CA THR A 100 7.55 10.89 -2.13
C THR A 100 7.49 10.60 -0.64
N TYR A 101 6.33 10.81 0.00
CA TYR A 101 6.16 10.48 1.41
C TYR A 101 6.43 8.99 1.69
N GLU A 102 5.78 8.09 0.96
CA GLU A 102 5.97 6.64 1.14
C GLU A 102 7.38 6.20 0.73
N GLY A 103 7.94 6.80 -0.32
CA GLY A 103 9.31 6.51 -0.75
C GLY A 103 10.34 6.87 0.31
N LEU A 104 10.25 8.05 0.93
CA LEU A 104 11.13 8.40 2.05
C LEU A 104 10.90 7.52 3.27
N LEU A 105 9.66 7.07 3.50
CA LEU A 105 9.40 6.10 4.55
C LEU A 105 10.13 4.78 4.28
N GLU A 106 10.16 4.30 3.04
CA GLU A 106 10.90 3.09 2.64
C GLU A 106 12.42 3.25 2.74
N GLU A 107 12.94 4.45 2.45
CA GLU A 107 14.38 4.75 2.51
C GLU A 107 14.91 4.78 3.95
N PHE A 108 14.16 5.41 4.87
CA PHE A 108 14.61 5.61 6.25
C PHE A 108 14.08 4.56 7.23
N PHE A 109 12.93 3.97 6.92
CA PHE A 109 12.34 2.91 7.73
C PHE A 109 12.35 1.62 6.93
N PHE A 110 12.73 0.52 7.59
CA PHE A 110 12.65 -0.79 6.96
C PHE A 110 11.17 -1.19 6.79
N VAL A 111 10.61 -0.87 5.63
CA VAL A 111 9.25 -1.25 5.25
C VAL A 111 9.27 -2.66 4.70
N LYS A 112 8.55 -3.57 5.35
CA LYS A 112 8.39 -4.95 4.89
C LYS A 112 6.92 -5.31 4.83
N ASN A 113 6.46 -5.77 3.66
CA ASN A 113 5.08 -6.18 3.41
C ASN A 113 4.05 -5.08 3.72
N GLY A 114 4.36 -3.82 3.40
CA GLY A 114 3.47 -2.68 3.65
C GLY A 114 3.31 -2.34 5.13
N ALA A 115 4.32 -2.64 5.94
CA ALA A 115 4.36 -2.29 7.35
C ALA A 115 5.77 -1.85 7.76
N ILE A 116 5.84 -0.87 8.66
CA ILE A 116 7.09 -0.46 9.31
C ILE A 116 7.27 -1.28 10.59
N ASP A 117 8.46 -1.83 10.78
CA ASP A 117 8.80 -2.52 12.02
C ASP A 117 8.78 -1.51 13.19
N PRO A 118 7.95 -1.76 14.22
CA PRO A 118 7.80 -0.85 15.33
C PRO A 118 9.06 -0.71 16.21
N THR A 119 10.09 -1.52 16.02
CA THR A 119 11.35 -1.40 16.78
C THR A 119 12.07 -0.07 16.52
N LEU A 120 11.83 0.58 15.38
CA LEU A 120 12.60 1.75 14.93
C LEU A 120 12.21 3.08 15.60
N GLU A 121 11.01 3.26 16.16
CA GLU A 121 10.67 4.54 16.78
C GLU A 121 9.85 4.42 18.07
N ASN A 122 10.34 5.14 19.09
CA ASN A 122 9.54 5.60 20.21
C ASN A 122 8.56 6.66 19.69
N ILE A 123 7.57 6.26 18.88
CA ILE A 123 6.46 7.15 18.53
C ILE A 123 5.86 7.58 19.87
N PRO A 124 5.97 8.86 20.27
CA PRO A 124 5.45 9.28 21.54
C PRO A 124 3.93 9.08 21.49
N ASP A 125 3.37 8.35 22.46
CA ASP A 125 1.93 8.32 22.74
C ASP A 125 1.47 9.69 23.33
N GLU A 126 2.00 10.80 22.82
CA GLU A 126 1.56 12.15 23.19
C GLU A 126 0.30 12.47 22.37
N PRO A 127 -0.88 12.53 23.01
CA PRO A 127 -2.09 12.95 22.32
C PRO A 127 -1.89 14.36 21.78
N LEU A 128 -2.41 14.67 20.58
CA LEU A 128 -2.44 16.02 20.00
C LEU A 128 -3.30 16.99 20.83
N GLY A 129 -2.97 17.27 22.09
CA GLY A 129 -3.63 18.27 22.94
C GLY A 129 -5.15 18.17 23.09
N ILE A 130 -5.80 17.16 22.51
CA ILE A 130 -7.24 16.95 22.49
C ILE A 130 -7.48 15.74 23.39
N SER A 131 -7.59 16.02 24.68
CA SER A 131 -8.13 15.10 25.66
C SER A 131 -9.60 14.89 25.37
N VAL A 132 -9.93 13.83 24.61
CA VAL A 132 -11.30 13.34 24.54
C VAL A 132 -11.59 12.64 25.85
N THR A 133 -12.04 13.38 26.86
CA THR A 133 -12.55 12.80 28.09
C THR A 133 -13.82 12.03 27.75
N SER A 134 -13.75 10.70 27.79
CA SER A 134 -14.95 9.87 27.86
C SER A 134 -15.73 10.25 29.12
N PRO A 135 -17.06 10.47 29.07
CA PRO A 135 -17.81 10.93 30.24
C PRO A 135 -17.90 9.93 31.42
N ASN A 136 -17.28 8.74 31.35
CA ASN A 136 -17.54 7.63 32.27
C ASN A 136 -16.28 6.90 32.77
N SER A 137 -15.35 7.63 33.38
CA SER A 137 -14.32 6.98 34.21
C SER A 137 -13.87 7.87 35.35
N SER A 138 -14.77 8.07 36.32
CA SER A 138 -14.39 8.43 37.68
C SER A 138 -13.99 7.17 38.44
N HIS A 139 -12.81 7.22 39.09
CA HIS A 139 -12.22 6.24 40.02
C HIS A 139 -11.47 5.05 39.41
N SER A 140 -10.13 5.12 39.39
CA SER A 140 -9.28 4.17 40.12
C SER A 140 -7.82 4.66 40.20
N GLN A 141 -7.20 4.28 41.31
CA GLN A 141 -5.93 4.74 41.86
C GLN A 141 -4.69 4.33 41.05
N SER A 142 -3.64 5.12 41.26
CA SER A 142 -2.22 4.83 41.01
C SER A 142 -1.87 3.35 41.09
N SER A 143 -1.55 2.75 39.95
CA SER A 143 -0.82 1.48 39.88
C SER A 143 0.24 1.61 38.80
N SER A 144 1.50 1.44 39.21
CA SER A 144 2.69 1.34 38.38
C SER A 144 2.58 0.11 37.48
N ASN A 145 1.92 0.26 36.34
CA ASN A 145 1.91 -0.76 35.30
C ASN A 145 3.08 -0.52 34.36
N ASN A 146 4.08 -1.40 34.45
CA ASN A 146 4.96 -1.74 33.34
C ASN A 146 4.07 -2.22 32.17
N ARG A 147 3.46 -1.30 31.43
CA ARG A 147 2.92 -1.59 30.12
C ARG A 147 4.13 -1.78 29.24
N THR A 148 4.47 -3.04 28.96
CA THR A 148 5.11 -3.38 27.70
C THR A 148 4.20 -2.82 26.61
N SER A 149 4.45 -1.57 26.18
CA SER A 149 3.73 -0.98 25.08
C SER A 149 4.01 -1.87 23.88
N SER A 150 3.01 -2.67 23.49
CA SER A 150 3.07 -3.41 22.24
C SER A 150 3.13 -2.36 21.15
N LYS A 151 4.36 -2.02 20.75
CA LYS A 151 4.61 -0.96 19.79
C LYS A 151 3.79 -1.26 18.54
N LYS A 152 2.89 -0.34 18.19
CA LYS A 152 1.87 -0.59 17.16
C LYS A 152 2.56 -0.67 15.81
N ILE A 153 2.34 -1.77 15.10
CA ILE A 153 2.74 -1.91 13.70
C ILE A 153 2.03 -0.83 12.88
N LEU A 154 2.80 0.05 12.25
CA LEU A 154 2.26 1.06 11.35
C LEU A 154 2.06 0.43 9.97
N LYS A 155 0.79 0.19 9.62
CA LYS A 155 0.40 -0.34 8.30
C LYS A 155 0.37 0.80 7.28
N LEU A 156 1.02 0.57 6.15
CA LEU A 156 1.11 1.49 5.01
C LEU A 156 0.26 0.94 3.87
N ASN A 157 -1.04 1.27 3.87
CA ASN A 157 -1.95 0.90 2.78
C ASN A 157 -3.11 1.90 2.65
N SER A 158 -3.85 1.80 1.54
CA SER A 158 -4.97 2.71 1.22
C SER A 158 -6.21 2.53 2.11
N SER A 159 -6.21 1.64 3.11
CA SER A 159 -7.31 1.61 4.10
C SER A 159 -7.29 2.85 5.00
N ASP A 160 -6.13 3.49 5.14
CA ASP A 160 -5.99 4.77 5.82
C ASP A 160 -6.12 5.93 4.82
N LYS A 161 -7.24 6.66 4.88
CA LYS A 161 -7.53 7.76 3.95
C LYS A 161 -6.48 8.86 3.98
N THR A 162 -5.98 9.21 5.16
CA THR A 162 -4.92 10.23 5.30
C THR A 162 -3.66 9.77 4.59
N PHE A 163 -3.30 8.48 4.74
CA PHE A 163 -2.13 7.93 4.07
C PHE A 163 -2.30 7.89 2.56
N ASP A 164 -3.44 7.42 2.07
CA ASP A 164 -3.73 7.32 0.63
C ASP A 164 -3.58 8.67 -0.08
N GLU A 165 -3.98 9.76 0.58
CA GLU A 165 -3.85 11.12 0.07
C GLU A 165 -2.40 11.65 0.05
N ILE A 166 -1.55 11.25 1.01
CA ILE A 166 -0.20 11.82 1.13
C ILE A 166 0.92 10.91 0.58
N ARG A 167 0.71 9.59 0.45
CA ARG A 167 1.75 8.61 0.13
C ARG A 167 2.52 8.92 -1.16
N ASN A 168 1.81 9.37 -2.19
CA ASN A 168 2.36 9.67 -3.51
C ASN A 168 2.77 11.15 -3.70
N VAL A 169 2.62 11.98 -2.65
CA VAL A 169 2.92 13.40 -2.71
C VAL A 169 4.40 13.62 -2.45
N ASN A 170 5.03 14.55 -3.19
CA ASN A 170 6.39 14.98 -2.88
C ASN A 170 6.49 15.49 -1.43
N PHE A 171 7.49 15.02 -0.69
CA PHE A 171 7.62 15.26 0.74
C PHE A 171 7.53 16.74 1.15
N SER A 172 8.06 17.65 0.33
CA SER A 172 8.01 19.09 0.58
C SER A 172 6.60 19.67 0.75
N LYS A 173 5.57 19.00 0.19
CA LYS A 173 4.17 19.42 0.26
C LYS A 173 3.41 18.76 1.41
N VAL A 174 3.91 17.66 1.96
CA VAL A 174 3.18 16.83 2.92
C VAL A 174 2.93 17.57 4.23
N GLY A 175 3.91 18.31 4.75
CA GLY A 175 3.75 19.09 5.99
C GLY A 175 2.60 20.10 5.92
N LYS A 176 2.40 20.76 4.76
CA LYS A 176 1.28 21.68 4.54
C LYS A 176 -0.05 20.94 4.51
N LEU A 177 -0.13 19.79 3.82
CA LEU A 177 -1.34 18.96 3.75
C LEU A 177 -1.76 18.43 5.12
N VAL A 178 -0.82 17.85 5.88
CA VAL A 178 -1.05 17.32 7.23
C VAL A 178 -1.47 18.44 8.18
N SER A 179 -0.86 19.62 8.07
CA SER A 179 -1.24 20.79 8.88
C SER A 179 -2.67 21.25 8.59
N ASN A 180 -3.06 21.34 7.32
CA ASN A 180 -4.41 21.72 6.93
C ASN A 180 -5.45 20.69 7.40
N LYS A 181 -5.16 19.39 7.23
CA LYS A 181 -6.02 18.32 7.77
C LYS A 181 -6.15 18.40 9.29
N THR A 182 -5.05 18.64 10.00
CA THR A 182 -5.06 18.78 11.47
C THR A 182 -5.95 19.93 11.92
N LYS A 183 -5.88 21.09 11.23
CA LYS A 183 -6.76 22.24 11.49
C LYS A 183 -8.23 21.92 11.23
N ASN A 184 -8.54 21.34 10.07
CA ASN A 184 -9.91 20.93 9.73
C ASN A 184 -10.49 19.94 10.75
N LEU A 185 -9.68 18.96 11.17
CA LEU A 185 -10.06 17.98 12.18
C LEU A 185 -10.30 18.63 13.54
N GLN A 186 -9.47 19.61 13.92
CA GLN A 186 -9.67 20.39 15.15
C GLN A 186 -10.98 21.21 15.10
N GLU A 187 -11.30 21.83 13.96
CA GLU A 187 -12.57 22.53 13.76
C GLU A 187 -13.78 21.58 13.86
N LEU A 188 -13.68 20.37 13.28
CA LEU A 188 -14.71 19.35 13.40
C LEU A 188 -14.92 18.90 14.85
N TYR A 189 -13.87 18.76 15.65
CA TYR A 189 -14.00 18.49 17.08
C TYR A 189 -14.68 19.64 17.83
N LEU A 190 -14.34 20.89 17.50
CA LEU A 190 -14.95 22.07 18.11
C LEU A 190 -16.44 22.23 17.75
N SER A 191 -16.86 21.76 16.57
CA SER A 191 -18.28 21.78 16.16
C SER A 191 -19.20 21.02 17.12
N ARG A 192 -18.67 20.08 17.92
CA ARG A 192 -19.40 19.42 19.02
C ARG A 192 -20.03 20.42 19.99
N TYR A 193 -19.32 21.51 20.31
CA TYR A 193 -19.81 22.55 21.23
C TYR A 193 -20.91 23.42 20.60
N GLN A 194 -21.10 23.34 19.29
CA GLN A 194 -22.11 24.11 18.55
C GLN A 194 -23.43 23.33 18.38
N ALA A 195 -23.41 22.00 18.55
CA ALA A 195 -24.61 21.16 18.47
C ALA A 195 -25.55 21.44 19.65
N LYS A 196 -26.76 21.94 19.37
CA LYS A 196 -27.76 22.32 20.38
C LYS A 196 -28.96 21.37 20.42
N SER A 197 -29.21 20.65 19.32
CA SER A 197 -30.32 19.69 19.23
C SER A 197 -29.87 18.27 19.55
N VAL A 198 -30.77 17.48 20.15
CA VAL A 198 -30.56 16.04 20.41
C VAL A 198 -30.28 15.29 19.11
N THR A 199 -30.88 15.71 17.99
CA THR A 199 -30.63 15.11 16.66
C THR A 199 -29.20 15.37 16.20
N GLU A 200 -28.71 16.61 16.32
CA GLU A 200 -27.35 17.01 15.95
C GLU A 200 -26.30 16.28 16.81
N ILE A 201 -26.55 16.15 18.12
CA ILE A 201 -25.68 15.40 19.04
C ILE A 201 -25.63 13.91 18.62
N LYS A 202 -26.78 13.32 18.29
CA LYS A 202 -26.85 11.92 17.85
C LYS A 202 -26.08 11.71 16.54
N ASP A 203 -26.19 12.64 15.61
CA ASP A 203 -25.48 12.56 14.33
C ASP A 203 -23.98 12.76 14.48
N PHE A 204 -23.55 13.65 15.39
CA PHE A 204 -22.13 13.79 15.75
C PHE A 204 -21.56 12.50 16.38
N VAL A 205 -22.28 11.89 17.33
CA VAL A 205 -21.82 10.65 18.00
C VAL A 205 -21.68 9.49 17.01
N LYS A 206 -22.57 9.40 15.99
CA LYS A 206 -22.40 8.42 14.91
C LYS A 206 -21.10 8.61 14.12
N GLY A 207 -20.66 9.85 13.92
CA GLY A 207 -19.43 10.19 13.20
C GLY A 207 -18.14 10.13 14.04
N LEU A 208 -18.25 10.11 15.37
CA LEU A 208 -17.11 10.24 16.29
C LEU A 208 -16.07 9.13 16.12
N GLY A 209 -16.50 7.89 15.84
CA GLY A 209 -15.59 6.78 15.63
C GLY A 209 -14.64 7.00 14.45
N ASN A 210 -15.18 7.50 13.33
CA ASN A 210 -14.37 7.84 12.15
C ASN A 210 -13.40 8.99 12.45
N LEU A 211 -13.87 10.00 13.20
CA LEU A 211 -13.06 11.16 13.58
C LEU A 211 -11.87 10.74 14.48
N GLN A 212 -12.07 9.80 15.40
CA GLN A 212 -11.01 9.25 16.24
C GLN A 212 -9.97 8.45 15.43
N ILE A 213 -10.42 7.67 14.44
CA ILE A 213 -9.51 6.92 13.54
C ILE A 213 -8.65 7.89 12.73
N GLU A 214 -9.27 8.93 12.16
CA GLU A 214 -8.56 9.96 11.39
C GLU A 214 -7.57 10.74 12.27
N HIS A 215 -7.98 11.08 13.49
CA HIS A 215 -7.11 11.71 14.47
C HIS A 215 -5.89 10.84 14.80
N GLN A 216 -6.09 9.55 15.10
CA GLN A 216 -5.00 8.63 15.38
C GLN A 216 -4.06 8.44 14.17
N SER A 217 -4.63 8.42 12.96
CA SER A 217 -3.87 8.35 11.70
C SER A 217 -3.00 9.61 11.47
N LEU A 218 -3.53 10.80 11.73
CA LEU A 218 -2.77 12.04 11.64
C LEU A 218 -1.69 12.14 12.72
N GLN A 219 -1.98 11.64 13.93
CA GLN A 219 -1.02 11.58 15.03
C GLN A 219 0.21 10.77 14.64
N SER A 220 0.03 9.52 14.23
CA SER A 220 1.15 8.63 13.91
C SER A 220 2.02 9.20 12.79
N ARG A 221 1.44 9.98 11.88
CA ARG A 221 2.15 10.56 10.73
C ARG A 221 2.82 11.88 11.04
N LYS A 222 2.28 12.69 11.96
CA LYS A 222 2.89 13.96 12.36
C LYS A 222 4.29 13.77 12.98
N TYR A 223 4.48 12.67 13.70
CA TYR A 223 5.78 12.34 14.31
C TYR A 223 6.81 11.83 13.31
N SER A 224 6.42 11.42 12.10
CA SER A 224 7.34 11.04 11.02
C SER A 224 7.98 12.24 10.29
N PHE A 225 7.77 13.48 10.74
CA PHE A 225 8.30 14.71 10.11
C PHE A 225 9.36 15.45 10.95
N ILE A 226 9.75 14.90 12.12
CA ILE A 226 10.74 15.48 13.05
C ILE A 226 11.90 14.51 13.16
#